data_AF-A0A7R9KUZ2-F1
#
_entry.id   AF-A0A7R9KUZ2-F1
#
_cell.length_a   1.000
_cell.length_b   1.000
_cell.length_c   1.000
_cell.angle_alpha   90.00
_cell.angle_beta   90.00
_cell.angle_gamma   90.00
#
_symmetry.space_group_name_H-M   'P 1'
#
loop_
_entity.id
_entity.type
_entity.pdbx_description
1 polymer ?
#
loop_
_entity_poly.entity_id
_entity_poly.type
_entity_poly.pdbx_seq_one_letter_code
_entity_poly.pdbx_strand_id
1 'polypeptide(L)'
;SGPPKDSGLHRYIFLVYKQSDVIHTDEKTVSERSIDGRMMWNVRTFAKENKLAIAFISSESLGEEIKGRVKSRVKSFISRRRMSPLRRDGIVPDVIDSVPKDTITVKYPSGVEVNYGNELTPTQVKDKPTVVWPADGNSLYALVMTDPDAPSRKEPVNGQVKHWLVVNIPGADVAKGRPLADYIGSGPPQDTGLHRYVFLVYKQTATIDTNEKNVSNRSREGRLKWKVRDFAKQYNLGEPIAANFYQAHVFISDTFGQNQTKSKIRRTGGRRSSPVRRDGIVPDVIDSVPKGKITVKYTSGLEVKYGNELTPTQVKVQPVVEWPADKDSYYTLAMVDPDAPSRKDPMFGQYKHWLVINIPGSDVTKGKTLAEYKGSGPPKDTGLHRYIFLVYKQPGIVNTSEKTVASDSLSGRPFFKVRDYAKTNRLSQPVAINYFQAQFDGSLG
;
A
#
# COMPACT_ATOMS: atom_id res chain seq x y z
N SER A 1 13.50 -10.93 -53.92
CA SER A 1 14.90 -10.96 -54.42
C SER A 1 15.54 -12.23 -53.90
N GLY A 2 16.12 -13.05 -54.80
CA GLY A 2 16.64 -14.39 -54.47
C GLY A 2 17.77 -14.39 -53.44
N PRO A 3 18.02 -15.53 -52.77
CA PRO A 3 18.96 -15.59 -51.65
C PRO A 3 20.43 -15.57 -52.14
N PRO A 4 21.37 -15.02 -51.36
CA PRO A 4 22.80 -15.10 -51.66
C PRO A 4 23.32 -16.54 -51.57
N LYS A 5 24.27 -16.88 -52.45
CA LYS A 5 25.03 -18.12 -52.48
C LYS A 5 25.99 -18.21 -51.28
N ASP A 6 25.46 -18.64 -50.15
CA ASP A 6 26.15 -19.44 -49.11
C ASP A 6 25.06 -19.97 -48.18
N SER A 7 24.27 -20.91 -48.72
CA SER A 7 23.07 -21.42 -48.07
C SER A 7 23.42 -22.51 -47.05
N GLY A 8 23.79 -22.10 -45.84
CA GLY A 8 23.41 -22.89 -44.67
C GLY A 8 21.89 -22.96 -44.64
N LEU A 9 21.32 -24.14 -44.84
CA LEU A 9 19.87 -24.35 -44.85
C LEU A 9 19.30 -24.00 -43.47
N HIS A 10 18.80 -22.78 -43.30
CA HIS A 10 18.05 -22.42 -42.10
C HIS A 10 16.70 -23.12 -42.16
N ARG A 11 16.51 -24.16 -41.34
CA ARG A 11 15.21 -24.83 -41.16
C ARG A 11 14.47 -24.20 -39.99
N TYR A 12 13.22 -23.82 -40.24
CA TYR A 12 12.34 -23.16 -39.28
C TYR A 12 11.40 -24.19 -38.64
N ILE A 13 11.26 -24.14 -37.31
CA ILE A 13 10.20 -24.88 -36.59
C ILE A 13 9.19 -23.85 -36.08
N PHE A 14 7.95 -23.96 -36.56
CA PHE A 14 6.82 -23.15 -36.13
C PHE A 14 5.89 -23.99 -35.26
N LEU A 15 5.63 -23.55 -34.03
CA LEU A 15 4.56 -24.10 -33.19
C LEU A 15 3.44 -23.07 -33.12
N VAL A 16 2.25 -23.43 -33.58
CA VAL A 16 1.08 -22.53 -33.74
C VAL A 16 -0.08 -23.05 -32.88
N TYR A 17 -0.65 -22.19 -32.03
CA TYR A 17 -1.76 -22.53 -31.11
C TYR A 17 -3.00 -21.66 -31.35
N LYS A 18 -4.19 -22.13 -30.92
CA LYS A 18 -5.46 -21.39 -30.93
C LYS A 18 -5.60 -20.46 -29.70
N GLN A 19 -6.14 -19.26 -29.88
CA GLN A 19 -6.25 -18.21 -28.85
C GLN A 19 -7.11 -18.57 -27.63
N SER A 20 -8.06 -19.50 -27.74
CA SER A 20 -8.87 -19.96 -26.59
C SER A 20 -8.04 -20.56 -25.46
N ASP A 21 -6.80 -20.96 -25.74
CA ASP A 21 -5.88 -21.56 -24.78
C ASP A 21 -4.91 -20.51 -24.17
N VAL A 22 -5.08 -19.22 -24.49
CA VAL A 22 -4.18 -18.13 -24.10
C VAL A 22 -4.98 -16.89 -23.67
N ILE A 23 -5.04 -16.63 -22.35
CA ILE A 23 -5.61 -15.41 -21.79
C ILE A 23 -4.60 -14.26 -21.95
N HIS A 24 -5.09 -13.12 -22.46
CA HIS A 24 -4.38 -11.90 -22.91
C HIS A 24 -2.97 -11.65 -22.34
N THR A 25 -2.01 -11.41 -23.25
CA THR A 25 -0.70 -10.83 -22.93
C THR A 25 -0.44 -9.64 -23.84
N ASP A 26 -0.06 -8.50 -23.26
CA ASP A 26 0.45 -7.35 -24.01
C ASP A 26 1.78 -7.69 -24.68
N GLU A 27 1.89 -7.32 -25.95
CA GLU A 27 3.08 -7.53 -26.78
C GLU A 27 4.26 -6.69 -26.26
N LYS A 28 5.33 -7.36 -25.83
CA LYS A 28 6.74 -7.12 -26.22
C LYS A 28 7.69 -7.69 -25.17
N THR A 29 8.32 -8.81 -25.49
CA THR A 29 9.64 -9.12 -24.92
C THR A 29 10.45 -9.86 -25.98
N VAL A 30 11.36 -9.13 -26.62
CA VAL A 30 12.43 -9.71 -27.42
C VAL A 30 13.66 -9.74 -26.51
N SER A 31 14.20 -10.92 -26.23
CA SER A 31 15.51 -11.04 -25.60
C SER A 31 16.50 -11.56 -26.63
N GLU A 32 17.53 -10.77 -26.92
CA GLU A 32 18.64 -11.14 -27.79
C GLU A 32 19.84 -11.51 -26.92
N ARG A 33 20.52 -12.61 -27.25
CA ARG A 33 21.79 -12.97 -26.62
C ARG A 33 22.76 -13.46 -27.69
N SER A 34 23.92 -12.81 -27.72
CA SER A 34 25.09 -13.18 -28.53
C SER A 34 26.16 -13.75 -27.61
N ILE A 35 26.78 -14.85 -28.02
CA ILE A 35 28.01 -15.38 -27.42
C ILE A 35 29.01 -15.53 -28.58
N ASP A 36 30.22 -14.98 -28.42
CA ASP A 36 31.31 -15.02 -29.40
C ASP A 36 30.91 -14.57 -30.83
N GLY A 37 30.11 -13.51 -30.91
CA GLY A 37 29.73 -12.91 -32.20
C GLY A 37 28.75 -13.73 -33.05
N ARG A 38 28.26 -14.88 -32.57
CA ARG A 38 27.20 -15.67 -33.23
C ARG A 38 25.87 -15.54 -32.48
N MET A 39 24.85 -15.08 -33.20
CA MET A 39 23.47 -14.96 -32.73
C MET A 39 22.85 -16.35 -32.54
N MET A 40 22.51 -16.72 -31.29
CA MET A 40 22.03 -18.08 -30.99
C MET A 40 20.52 -18.18 -30.79
N TRP A 41 19.80 -17.11 -30.44
CA TRP A 41 18.34 -17.18 -30.24
C TRP A 41 17.64 -15.84 -30.50
N ASN A 42 16.51 -15.90 -31.23
CA ASN A 42 15.54 -14.81 -31.31
C ASN A 42 14.16 -15.44 -31.15
N VAL A 43 13.52 -15.25 -29.99
CA VAL A 43 12.13 -15.68 -29.77
C VAL A 43 11.24 -14.52 -30.16
N ARG A 44 10.52 -14.69 -31.27
CA ARG A 44 9.49 -13.72 -31.67
C ARG A 44 8.12 -14.35 -31.46
N THR A 45 7.36 -13.71 -30.58
CA THR A 45 5.92 -13.93 -30.44
C THR A 45 5.22 -13.05 -31.46
N PHE A 46 4.46 -13.66 -32.37
CA PHE A 46 3.58 -12.93 -33.27
C PHE A 46 2.13 -13.19 -32.84
N ALA A 47 1.39 -12.13 -32.55
CA ALA A 47 -0.06 -12.18 -32.49
C ALA A 47 -0.61 -11.62 -33.80
N LYS A 48 -1.17 -12.49 -34.66
CA LYS A 48 -1.95 -12.05 -35.82
C LYS A 48 -3.09 -13.04 -36.02
N GLU A 49 -4.32 -12.52 -36.06
CA GLU A 49 -5.56 -13.26 -36.36
C GLU A 49 -5.71 -14.59 -35.59
N ASN A 50 -6.00 -14.49 -34.29
CA ASN A 50 -6.41 -15.60 -33.41
C ASN A 50 -5.41 -16.76 -33.21
N LYS A 51 -4.12 -16.56 -33.50
CA LYS A 51 -3.07 -17.58 -33.27
C LYS A 51 -1.84 -16.98 -32.62
N LEU A 52 -1.29 -17.70 -31.62
CA LEU A 52 0.03 -17.43 -31.06
C LEU A 52 1.04 -18.38 -31.71
N ALA A 53 2.05 -17.83 -32.38
CA ALA A 53 3.18 -18.59 -32.91
C ALA A 53 4.45 -18.29 -32.10
N ILE A 54 5.12 -19.34 -31.62
CA ILE A 54 6.46 -19.24 -31.02
C ILE A 54 7.44 -19.85 -32.02
N ALA A 55 8.31 -19.02 -32.60
CA ALA A 55 9.35 -19.44 -33.53
C ALA A 55 10.70 -19.57 -32.82
N PHE A 56 11.44 -20.66 -33.10
CA PHE A 56 12.82 -20.85 -32.66
C PHE A 56 13.75 -20.87 -33.88
N ILE A 57 14.86 -20.13 -33.81
CA ILE A 57 15.93 -20.15 -34.81
C ILE A 57 17.01 -21.10 -34.30
N SER A 58 17.42 -22.06 -35.13
CA SER A 58 18.58 -22.94 -34.88
C SER A 58 19.52 -22.82 -36.08
N SER A 59 20.82 -22.64 -35.83
CA SER A 59 21.84 -23.20 -36.72
C SER A 59 22.05 -24.66 -36.31
N GLU A 60 22.36 -25.53 -37.27
CA GLU A 60 22.52 -26.97 -37.02
C GLU A 60 23.61 -27.24 -35.98
N SER A 61 23.21 -27.63 -34.76
CA SER A 61 23.98 -28.46 -33.80
C SER A 61 23.36 -28.51 -32.39
N LEU A 62 22.03 -28.40 -32.25
CA LEU A 62 21.42 -28.62 -30.94
C LEU A 62 21.41 -30.12 -30.62
N GLY A 63 22.39 -30.56 -29.81
CA GLY A 63 22.46 -31.91 -29.27
C GLY A 63 21.17 -32.30 -28.52
N GLU A 64 20.88 -33.60 -28.45
CA GLU A 64 19.63 -34.15 -27.87
C GLU A 64 19.35 -33.65 -26.44
N GLU A 65 20.39 -33.34 -25.67
CA GLU A 65 20.26 -32.74 -24.33
C GLU A 65 19.53 -31.38 -24.38
N ILE A 66 19.90 -30.50 -25.33
CA ILE A 66 19.29 -29.19 -25.44
C ILE A 66 17.85 -29.31 -25.97
N LYS A 67 17.60 -30.25 -26.90
CA LYS A 67 16.23 -30.59 -27.34
C LYS A 67 15.37 -31.09 -26.17
N GLY A 68 15.93 -31.93 -25.29
CA GLY A 68 15.27 -32.40 -24.07
C GLY A 68 14.94 -31.26 -23.10
N ARG A 69 15.89 -30.35 -22.87
CA ARG A 69 15.69 -29.17 -22.01
C ARG A 69 14.65 -28.20 -22.57
N VAL A 70 14.63 -28.00 -23.89
CA VAL A 70 13.59 -27.20 -24.56
C VAL A 70 12.22 -27.87 -24.43
N LYS A 71 12.10 -29.17 -24.74
CA LYS A 71 10.84 -29.92 -24.56
C LYS A 71 10.33 -29.88 -23.12
N SER A 72 11.23 -30.05 -22.14
CA SER A 72 10.90 -29.97 -20.71
C SER A 72 10.43 -28.58 -20.30
N ARG A 73 11.13 -27.52 -20.72
CA ARG A 73 10.72 -26.13 -20.49
C ARG A 73 9.38 -25.80 -21.12
N VAL A 74 9.12 -26.29 -22.33
CA VAL A 74 7.82 -26.13 -23.02
C VAL A 74 6.71 -26.89 -22.29
N LYS A 75 6.94 -28.15 -21.89
CA LYS A 75 5.96 -28.92 -21.09
C LYS A 75 5.66 -28.24 -19.75
N SER A 76 6.67 -27.73 -19.06
CA SER A 76 6.53 -26.97 -17.81
C SER A 76 5.76 -25.67 -18.04
N PHE A 77 6.05 -24.94 -19.12
CA PHE A 77 5.34 -23.72 -19.50
C PHE A 77 3.86 -23.97 -19.82
N ILE A 78 3.55 -25.01 -20.59
CA ILE A 78 2.18 -25.41 -20.92
C ILE A 78 1.42 -25.89 -19.67
N SER A 79 2.06 -26.70 -18.83
CA SER A 79 1.47 -27.18 -17.57
C SER A 79 1.11 -26.03 -16.63
N ARG A 80 2.01 -25.06 -16.46
CA ARG A 80 1.76 -23.85 -15.67
C ARG A 80 0.60 -22.99 -16.20
N ARG A 81 0.36 -22.97 -17.52
CA ARG A 81 -0.74 -22.23 -18.14
C ARG A 81 -2.09 -22.95 -18.09
N ARG A 82 -2.13 -24.27 -17.89
CA ARG A 82 -3.37 -25.04 -17.71
C ARG A 82 -3.90 -25.03 -16.27
N MET A 83 -3.06 -24.63 -15.29
CA MET A 83 -3.49 -24.53 -13.90
C MET A 83 -4.29 -23.25 -13.65
N SER A 84 -5.36 -23.35 -12.87
CA SER A 84 -6.09 -22.15 -12.42
C SER A 84 -5.15 -21.23 -11.63
N PRO A 85 -5.34 -19.90 -11.69
CA PRO A 85 -4.54 -18.95 -10.91
C PRO A 85 -4.49 -19.27 -9.42
N LEU A 86 -5.61 -19.74 -8.86
CA LEU A 86 -5.71 -20.15 -7.45
C LEU A 86 -4.80 -21.34 -7.11
N ARG A 87 -4.61 -22.30 -8.04
CA ARG A 87 -3.65 -23.41 -7.86
C ARG A 87 -2.22 -22.97 -8.11
N ARG A 88 -2.01 -22.15 -9.15
CA ARG A 88 -0.69 -21.63 -9.52
C ARG A 88 -0.02 -20.87 -8.38
N ASP A 89 -0.79 -20.02 -7.69
CA ASP A 89 -0.27 -19.16 -6.61
C ASP A 89 -0.48 -19.77 -5.21
N GLY A 90 -0.87 -21.03 -5.13
CA GLY A 90 -0.96 -21.79 -3.89
C GLY A 90 -2.16 -21.45 -3.00
N ILE A 91 -3.13 -20.66 -3.47
CA ILE A 91 -4.38 -20.42 -2.72
C ILE A 91 -5.08 -21.76 -2.45
N VAL A 92 -5.05 -22.63 -3.45
CA VAL A 92 -5.24 -24.07 -3.31
C VAL A 92 -3.84 -24.72 -3.32
N PRO A 93 -3.37 -25.39 -2.25
CA PRO A 93 -4.13 -25.82 -1.08
C PRO A 93 -3.87 -24.97 0.19
N ASP A 94 -3.21 -23.82 0.15
CA ASP A 94 -2.79 -23.16 1.40
C ASP A 94 -3.98 -22.60 2.19
N VAL A 95 -4.98 -22.06 1.49
CA VAL A 95 -6.12 -21.33 2.09
C VAL A 95 -7.42 -22.13 2.00
N ILE A 96 -7.69 -22.73 0.84
CA ILE A 96 -8.92 -23.48 0.54
C ILE A 96 -8.58 -24.79 -0.19
N ASP A 97 -9.51 -25.74 -0.18
CA ASP A 97 -9.25 -27.12 -0.60
C ASP A 97 -9.61 -27.37 -2.08
N SER A 98 -10.54 -26.58 -2.62
CA SER A 98 -10.98 -26.66 -4.02
C SER A 98 -11.00 -25.29 -4.71
N VAL A 99 -11.06 -25.28 -6.04
CA VAL A 99 -11.17 -24.06 -6.85
C VAL A 99 -12.65 -23.69 -6.94
N PRO A 100 -13.08 -22.52 -6.44
CA PRO A 100 -14.47 -22.09 -6.56
C PRO A 100 -14.89 -21.93 -8.02
N LYS A 101 -16.17 -22.18 -8.27
CA LYS A 101 -16.73 -22.11 -9.63
C LYS A 101 -16.77 -20.68 -10.15
N ASP A 102 -17.08 -19.72 -9.27
CA ASP A 102 -17.32 -18.33 -9.64
C ASP A 102 -16.20 -17.39 -9.21
N THR A 103 -16.20 -16.19 -9.77
CA THR A 103 -15.27 -15.10 -9.44
C THR A 103 -16.00 -14.03 -8.64
N ILE A 104 -15.42 -13.61 -7.52
CA ILE A 104 -15.82 -12.36 -6.86
C ILE A 104 -15.13 -11.20 -7.57
N THR A 105 -15.93 -10.25 -8.06
CA THR A 105 -15.47 -8.97 -8.60
C THR A 105 -15.15 -8.05 -7.43
N VAL A 106 -13.96 -7.44 -7.42
CA VAL A 106 -13.52 -6.53 -6.34
C VAL A 106 -12.93 -5.28 -6.98
N LYS A 107 -13.61 -4.14 -6.81
CA LYS A 107 -13.23 -2.84 -7.37
C LYS A 107 -12.95 -1.83 -6.27
N TYR A 108 -11.75 -1.25 -6.29
CA TYR A 108 -11.34 -0.27 -5.31
C TYR A 108 -11.72 1.16 -5.74
N PRO A 109 -11.98 2.07 -4.78
CA PRO A 109 -12.22 3.49 -5.08
C PRO A 109 -11.07 4.18 -5.83
N SER A 110 -9.85 3.63 -5.75
CA SER A 110 -8.69 4.08 -6.51
C SER A 110 -8.77 3.80 -8.02
N GLY A 111 -9.75 3.01 -8.47
CA GLY A 111 -9.95 2.63 -9.86
C GLY A 111 -9.33 1.28 -10.25
N VAL A 112 -8.59 0.63 -9.35
CA VAL A 112 -8.02 -0.70 -9.62
C VAL A 112 -9.01 -1.82 -9.33
N GLU A 113 -8.81 -2.96 -10.00
CA GLU A 113 -9.62 -4.16 -9.85
C GLU A 113 -8.72 -5.36 -9.52
N VAL A 114 -9.24 -6.27 -8.69
CA VAL A 114 -8.55 -7.52 -8.35
C VAL A 114 -8.72 -8.52 -9.51
N ASN A 115 -7.62 -9.08 -9.97
CA ASN A 115 -7.58 -10.00 -11.09
C ASN A 115 -6.52 -11.10 -10.86
N TYR A 116 -6.93 -12.14 -10.13
CA TYR A 116 -6.26 -13.44 -10.06
C TYR A 116 -4.72 -13.41 -9.94
N GLY A 117 -4.26 -12.63 -8.96
CA GLY A 117 -2.86 -12.54 -8.58
C GLY A 117 -2.11 -11.34 -9.14
N ASN A 118 -2.80 -10.39 -9.80
CA ASN A 118 -2.22 -9.11 -10.14
C ASN A 118 -1.64 -8.41 -8.91
N GLU A 119 -0.58 -7.64 -9.12
CA GLU A 119 0.07 -6.89 -8.05
C GLU A 119 -0.65 -5.55 -7.86
N LEU A 120 -1.09 -5.27 -6.63
CA LEU A 120 -1.67 -3.98 -6.23
C LEU A 120 -0.88 -3.41 -5.07
N THR A 121 -0.83 -2.08 -4.96
CA THR A 121 -0.11 -1.42 -3.87
C THR A 121 -1.02 -1.22 -2.64
N PRO A 122 -0.46 -1.24 -1.41
CA PRO A 122 -1.19 -0.88 -0.19
C PRO A 122 -1.99 0.43 -0.31
N THR A 123 -1.45 1.43 -1.03
CA THR A 123 -2.13 2.70 -1.27
C THR A 123 -3.36 2.57 -2.16
N GLN A 124 -3.30 1.74 -3.21
CA GLN A 124 -4.44 1.50 -4.09
C GLN A 124 -5.58 0.77 -3.38
N VAL A 125 -5.24 -0.06 -2.40
CA VAL A 125 -6.19 -0.94 -1.70
C VAL A 125 -6.49 -0.48 -0.26
N LYS A 126 -6.18 0.77 0.09
CA LYS A 126 -6.36 1.26 1.48
C LYS A 126 -7.83 1.42 1.89
N ASP A 127 -8.68 1.75 0.92
CA ASP A 127 -10.10 2.05 1.13
C ASP A 127 -10.95 0.82 0.79
N LYS A 128 -12.02 0.59 1.55
CA LYS A 128 -12.90 -0.58 1.38
C LYS A 128 -13.43 -0.69 -0.06
N PRO A 129 -13.26 -1.84 -0.75
CA PRO A 129 -13.71 -2.01 -2.13
C PRO A 129 -15.23 -2.22 -2.22
N THR A 130 -15.77 -2.02 -3.42
CA THR A 130 -17.07 -2.58 -3.81
C THR A 130 -16.87 -4.00 -4.32
N VAL A 131 -17.75 -4.91 -3.91
CA VAL A 131 -17.65 -6.32 -4.27
C VAL A 131 -18.96 -6.85 -4.84
N VAL A 132 -18.88 -7.75 -5.81
CA VAL A 132 -20.03 -8.38 -6.46
C VAL A 132 -19.70 -9.83 -6.76
N TRP A 133 -20.64 -10.75 -6.53
CA TRP A 133 -20.55 -12.15 -6.91
C TRP A 133 -21.93 -12.67 -7.37
N PRO A 134 -21.98 -13.80 -8.10
CA PRO A 134 -23.24 -14.47 -8.41
C PRO A 134 -23.94 -14.92 -7.13
N ALA A 135 -25.05 -14.28 -6.78
CA ALA A 135 -25.79 -14.53 -5.54
C ALA A 135 -27.26 -14.86 -5.82
N ASP A 136 -27.81 -15.77 -5.03
CA ASP A 136 -29.23 -16.03 -4.89
C ASP A 136 -29.80 -15.02 -3.89
N GLY A 137 -30.78 -14.23 -4.30
CA GLY A 137 -31.35 -13.16 -3.48
C GLY A 137 -32.03 -13.63 -2.20
N ASN A 138 -32.41 -14.91 -2.12
CA ASN A 138 -33.06 -15.50 -0.95
C ASN A 138 -32.07 -16.18 0.00
N SER A 139 -30.78 -16.16 -0.32
CA SER A 139 -29.73 -16.83 0.45
C SER A 139 -28.87 -15.83 1.22
N LEU A 140 -28.29 -16.31 2.33
CA LEU A 140 -27.31 -15.57 3.10
C LEU A 140 -25.89 -15.97 2.71
N TYR A 141 -24.96 -15.02 2.81
CA TYR A 141 -23.56 -15.21 2.45
C TYR A 141 -22.61 -14.67 3.51
N ALA A 142 -21.42 -15.26 3.56
CA ALA A 142 -20.28 -14.75 4.29
C ALA A 142 -19.19 -14.31 3.32
N LEU A 143 -18.67 -13.10 3.52
CA LEU A 143 -17.54 -12.52 2.78
C LEU A 143 -16.31 -12.49 3.68
N VAL A 144 -15.21 -13.04 3.16
CA VAL A 144 -13.92 -13.09 3.84
C VAL A 144 -12.87 -12.41 2.96
N MET A 145 -12.01 -11.59 3.57
CA MET A 145 -10.71 -11.21 3.03
C MET A 145 -9.63 -11.64 4.01
N THR A 146 -8.66 -12.44 3.56
CA THR A 146 -7.60 -12.98 4.42
C THR A 146 -6.21 -12.93 3.76
N ASP A 147 -5.18 -12.74 4.58
CA ASP A 147 -3.76 -12.82 4.19
C ASP A 147 -3.10 -14.04 4.85
N PRO A 148 -2.76 -15.12 4.12
CA PRO A 148 -2.15 -16.32 4.68
C PRO A 148 -0.64 -16.20 4.91
N ASP A 149 -0.03 -15.11 4.47
CA ASP A 149 1.42 -14.98 4.35
C ASP A 149 2.01 -14.15 5.50
N ALA A 150 1.33 -13.95 6.63
CA ALA A 150 1.84 -13.12 7.70
C ALA A 150 2.77 -13.88 8.69
N PRO A 151 3.90 -13.29 9.12
CA PRO A 151 4.48 -12.03 8.68
C PRO A 151 5.16 -12.12 7.30
N SER A 152 5.58 -13.31 6.84
CA SER A 152 6.07 -13.51 5.47
C SER A 152 5.58 -14.84 4.89
N ARG A 153 5.46 -14.93 3.56
CA ARG A 153 5.09 -16.18 2.90
C ARG A 153 6.07 -17.33 3.17
N LYS A 154 7.34 -17.00 3.40
CA LYS A 154 8.39 -17.99 3.72
C LYS A 154 8.23 -18.54 5.15
N GLU A 155 7.82 -17.68 6.08
CA GLU A 155 7.68 -17.99 7.50
C GLU A 155 6.36 -17.42 8.05
N PRO A 156 5.21 -18.01 7.72
CA PRO A 156 3.90 -17.46 8.05
C PRO A 156 3.48 -17.78 9.51
N VAL A 157 4.33 -17.44 10.48
CA VAL A 157 4.12 -17.78 11.91
C VAL A 157 2.92 -17.07 12.54
N ASN A 158 2.44 -15.97 11.95
CA ASN A 158 1.21 -15.29 12.38
C ASN A 158 -0.04 -15.89 11.72
N GLY A 159 0.12 -16.86 10.82
CA GLY A 159 -0.97 -17.52 10.12
C GLY A 159 -1.80 -16.55 9.28
N GLN A 160 -3.05 -16.93 9.02
CA GLN A 160 -3.98 -16.10 8.27
C GLN A 160 -4.40 -14.86 9.10
N VAL A 161 -4.28 -13.68 8.50
CA VAL A 161 -4.76 -12.41 9.04
C VAL A 161 -6.14 -12.11 8.47
N LYS A 162 -7.12 -11.92 9.35
CA LYS A 162 -8.49 -11.54 9.00
C LYS A 162 -8.56 -10.04 8.65
N HIS A 163 -8.54 -9.72 7.36
CA HIS A 163 -8.59 -8.35 6.83
C HIS A 163 -10.01 -7.79 6.74
N TRP A 164 -10.99 -8.64 6.42
CA TRP A 164 -12.39 -8.25 6.36
C TRP A 164 -13.27 -9.49 6.57
N LEU A 165 -14.31 -9.39 7.41
CA LEU A 165 -15.25 -10.48 7.63
C LEU A 165 -16.66 -9.93 7.86
N VAL A 166 -17.59 -10.30 6.98
CA VAL A 166 -19.01 -9.95 7.08
C VAL A 166 -19.84 -11.21 6.86
N VAL A 167 -20.80 -11.46 7.74
CA VAL A 167 -21.70 -12.63 7.68
C VAL A 167 -23.15 -12.18 7.51
N ASN A 168 -24.06 -13.11 7.27
CA ASN A 168 -25.50 -12.85 7.12
C ASN A 168 -25.80 -11.79 6.04
N ILE A 169 -25.01 -11.78 4.96
CA ILE A 169 -25.21 -10.88 3.82
C ILE A 169 -26.39 -11.40 2.99
N PRO A 170 -27.52 -10.69 2.87
CA PRO A 170 -28.60 -11.11 1.99
C PRO A 170 -28.23 -10.89 0.53
N GLY A 171 -28.18 -11.96 -0.26
CA GLY A 171 -27.70 -11.92 -1.64
C GLY A 171 -26.26 -11.40 -1.73
N ALA A 172 -26.06 -10.25 -2.36
CA ALA A 172 -24.76 -9.60 -2.48
C ALA A 172 -24.71 -8.21 -1.79
N ASP A 173 -25.71 -7.87 -0.97
CA ASP A 173 -25.79 -6.56 -0.31
C ASP A 173 -24.99 -6.54 0.99
N VAL A 174 -23.66 -6.36 0.85
CA VAL A 174 -22.71 -6.38 1.98
C VAL A 174 -23.07 -5.37 3.07
N ALA A 175 -23.73 -4.26 2.73
CA ALA A 175 -24.12 -3.22 3.68
C ALA A 175 -25.20 -3.70 4.67
N LYS A 176 -25.99 -4.71 4.30
CA LYS A 176 -26.99 -5.35 5.18
C LYS A 176 -26.44 -6.54 5.96
N GLY A 177 -25.19 -6.94 5.72
CA GLY A 177 -24.54 -8.00 6.47
C GLY A 177 -24.13 -7.55 7.87
N ARG A 178 -23.88 -8.53 8.74
CA ARG A 178 -23.32 -8.35 10.09
C ARG A 178 -21.79 -8.36 10.02
N PRO A 179 -21.08 -7.26 10.33
CA PRO A 179 -19.63 -7.25 10.37
C PRO A 179 -19.10 -7.99 11.60
N LEU A 180 -18.15 -8.91 11.40
CA LEU A 180 -17.36 -9.55 12.46
C LEU A 180 -15.91 -9.06 12.47
N ALA A 181 -15.43 -8.49 11.36
CA ALA A 181 -14.23 -7.69 11.32
C ALA A 181 -14.35 -6.59 10.26
N ASP A 182 -14.12 -5.34 10.63
CA ASP A 182 -14.08 -4.23 9.70
C ASP A 182 -12.91 -4.40 8.70
N TYR A 183 -13.10 -3.84 7.51
CA TYR A 183 -12.09 -3.82 6.45
C TYR A 183 -10.81 -3.12 6.91
N ILE A 184 -9.67 -3.78 6.68
CA ILE A 184 -8.33 -3.18 6.70
C ILE A 184 -7.62 -3.52 5.38
N GLY A 185 -6.98 -2.52 4.77
CA GLY A 185 -6.21 -2.70 3.52
C GLY A 185 -4.99 -3.59 3.70
N SER A 186 -4.28 -3.88 2.61
CA SER A 186 -3.00 -4.60 2.66
C SER A 186 -1.96 -3.82 3.45
N GLY A 187 -1.23 -4.54 4.31
CA GLY A 187 -0.10 -4.02 5.05
C GLY A 187 0.95 -5.09 5.25
N PRO A 188 1.49 -5.70 4.17
CA PRO A 188 2.55 -6.68 4.31
C PRO A 188 3.76 -5.98 4.94
N PRO A 189 4.51 -6.60 5.86
CA PRO A 189 5.72 -5.98 6.40
C PRO A 189 6.78 -5.76 5.30
N GLN A 190 7.77 -4.90 5.56
CA GLN A 190 8.86 -4.72 4.61
C GLN A 190 9.72 -5.99 4.53
N ASP A 191 10.28 -6.26 3.35
CA ASP A 191 11.22 -7.36 3.07
C ASP A 191 10.63 -8.77 3.25
N THR A 192 9.31 -8.88 3.41
CA THR A 192 8.60 -10.16 3.51
C THR A 192 8.10 -10.68 2.16
N GLY A 193 8.29 -9.89 1.10
CA GLY A 193 7.91 -10.20 -0.27
C GLY A 193 6.42 -9.97 -0.52
N LEU A 194 5.90 -10.61 -1.57
CA LEU A 194 4.49 -10.57 -1.93
C LEU A 194 3.65 -11.40 -0.96
N HIS A 195 2.64 -10.77 -0.37
CA HIS A 195 1.56 -11.42 0.37
C HIS A 195 0.33 -11.56 -0.51
N ARG A 196 -0.41 -12.65 -0.34
CA ARG A 196 -1.63 -12.96 -1.08
C ARG A 196 -2.85 -12.47 -0.30
N TYR A 197 -3.62 -11.57 -0.88
CA TYR A 197 -4.85 -11.07 -0.29
C TYR A 197 -6.04 -11.74 -0.96
N VAL A 198 -6.64 -12.70 -0.26
CA VAL A 198 -7.62 -13.63 -0.81
C VAL A 198 -9.03 -13.22 -0.40
N PHE A 199 -9.90 -13.01 -1.39
CA PHE A 199 -11.33 -12.85 -1.18
C PHE A 199 -12.05 -14.17 -1.39
N LEU A 200 -12.90 -14.54 -0.45
CA LEU A 200 -13.71 -15.76 -0.48
C LEU A 200 -15.16 -15.41 -0.15
N VAL A 201 -16.09 -16.06 -0.86
CA VAL A 201 -17.52 -15.99 -0.58
C VAL A 201 -18.04 -17.38 -0.28
N TYR A 202 -18.72 -17.53 0.85
CA TYR A 202 -19.40 -18.76 1.24
C TYR A 202 -20.91 -18.55 1.24
N LYS A 203 -21.65 -19.52 0.70
CA LYS A 203 -23.11 -19.56 0.83
C LYS A 203 -23.44 -20.16 2.21
N GLN A 204 -24.19 -19.42 3.03
CA GLN A 204 -24.59 -19.91 4.34
C GLN A 204 -25.79 -20.85 4.23
N THR A 205 -25.77 -21.90 5.04
CA THR A 205 -26.90 -22.83 5.19
C THR A 205 -27.93 -22.34 6.21
N ALA A 206 -27.51 -21.47 7.13
CA ALA A 206 -28.35 -20.83 8.14
C ALA A 206 -27.80 -19.44 8.52
N THR A 207 -28.60 -18.67 9.25
CA THR A 207 -28.11 -17.43 9.88
C THR A 207 -27.02 -17.76 10.89
N ILE A 208 -25.89 -17.06 10.80
CA ILE A 208 -24.81 -17.15 11.79
C ILE A 208 -25.20 -16.25 12.97
N ASP A 209 -25.58 -16.88 14.08
CA ASP A 209 -25.74 -16.22 15.37
C ASP A 209 -24.52 -16.51 16.24
N THR A 210 -23.87 -15.45 16.68
CA THR A 210 -22.61 -15.51 17.43
C THR A 210 -22.52 -14.34 18.40
N ASN A 211 -21.82 -14.54 19.51
CA ASN A 211 -21.49 -13.48 20.47
C ASN A 211 -20.16 -12.79 20.13
N GLU A 212 -19.51 -13.18 19.03
CA GLU A 212 -18.29 -12.52 18.55
C GLU A 212 -18.54 -11.02 18.31
N LYS A 213 -17.70 -10.20 18.96
CA LYS A 213 -17.69 -8.75 18.76
C LYS A 213 -17.02 -8.40 17.45
N ASN A 214 -17.52 -7.37 16.77
CA ASN A 214 -16.87 -6.84 15.59
C ASN A 214 -15.46 -6.35 15.92
N VAL A 215 -14.46 -6.84 15.19
CA VAL A 215 -13.09 -6.37 15.29
C VAL A 215 -12.94 -5.08 14.51
N SER A 216 -12.69 -3.97 15.21
CA SER A 216 -12.52 -2.65 14.59
C SER A 216 -11.33 -2.60 13.63
N ASN A 217 -11.42 -1.76 12.60
CA ASN A 217 -10.29 -1.44 11.71
C ASN A 217 -9.13 -0.69 12.42
N ARG A 218 -9.32 -0.31 13.68
CA ARG A 218 -8.29 0.33 14.53
C ARG A 218 -7.60 -0.65 15.47
N SER A 219 -7.90 -1.94 15.40
CA SER A 219 -7.31 -2.97 16.26
C SER A 219 -6.65 -4.10 15.45
N ARG A 220 -5.48 -4.53 15.95
CA ARG A 220 -4.81 -5.76 15.52
C ARG A 220 -5.26 -7.00 16.32
N GLU A 221 -5.82 -6.78 17.51
CA GLU A 221 -6.30 -7.86 18.38
C GLU A 221 -7.46 -8.61 17.70
N GLY A 222 -7.45 -9.95 17.77
CA GLY A 222 -8.48 -10.78 17.14
C GLY A 222 -8.40 -10.95 15.61
N ARG A 223 -7.31 -10.47 14.98
CA ARG A 223 -7.08 -10.63 13.52
C ARG A 223 -6.06 -11.70 13.14
N LEU A 224 -5.05 -11.93 13.97
CA LEU A 224 -3.95 -12.86 13.68
C LEU A 224 -4.31 -14.31 14.04
N LYS A 225 -3.57 -15.27 13.46
CA LYS A 225 -3.74 -16.71 13.68
C LYS A 225 -5.16 -17.21 13.44
N TRP A 226 -5.96 -16.45 12.71
CA TRP A 226 -7.27 -16.86 12.27
C TRP A 226 -7.11 -17.89 11.15
N LYS A 227 -8.11 -18.74 10.88
CA LYS A 227 -8.09 -19.65 9.73
C LYS A 227 -9.49 -19.73 9.13
N VAL A 228 -9.60 -19.44 7.84
CA VAL A 228 -10.88 -19.49 7.14
C VAL A 228 -11.50 -20.89 7.17
N ARG A 229 -10.67 -21.94 7.17
CA ARG A 229 -11.14 -23.33 7.29
C ARG A 229 -11.84 -23.61 8.62
N ASP A 230 -11.29 -23.10 9.72
CA ASP A 230 -11.86 -23.32 11.05
C ASP A 230 -13.18 -22.59 11.17
N PHE A 231 -13.25 -21.35 10.64
CA PHE A 231 -14.49 -20.59 10.52
C PHE A 231 -15.55 -21.30 9.64
N ALA A 232 -15.16 -21.79 8.46
CA ALA A 232 -16.07 -22.50 7.56
C ALA A 232 -16.61 -23.79 8.18
N LYS A 233 -15.79 -24.53 8.93
CA LYS A 233 -16.20 -25.72 9.68
C LYS A 233 -17.13 -25.35 10.84
N GLN A 234 -16.78 -24.34 11.65
CA GLN A 234 -17.55 -23.91 12.81
C GLN A 234 -19.01 -23.59 12.45
N TYR A 235 -19.23 -22.97 11.29
CA TYR A 235 -20.56 -22.55 10.84
C TYR A 235 -21.12 -23.39 9.68
N ASN A 236 -20.54 -24.56 9.41
CA ASN A 236 -20.96 -25.50 8.35
C ASN A 236 -21.20 -24.84 6.99
N LEU A 237 -20.22 -24.05 6.53
CA LEU A 237 -20.29 -23.26 5.30
C LEU A 237 -19.94 -24.05 4.03
N GLY A 238 -19.35 -25.24 4.18
CA GLY A 238 -18.84 -26.02 3.06
C GLY A 238 -17.69 -25.32 2.33
N GLU A 239 -17.64 -25.51 1.00
CA GLU A 239 -16.64 -24.89 0.13
C GLU A 239 -17.06 -23.47 -0.30
N PRO A 240 -16.10 -22.55 -0.56
CA PRO A 240 -16.42 -21.23 -1.07
C PRO A 240 -16.98 -21.33 -2.50
N ILE A 241 -17.99 -20.50 -2.79
CA ILE A 241 -18.65 -20.46 -4.10
C ILE A 241 -17.94 -19.53 -5.08
N ALA A 242 -17.27 -18.50 -4.58
CA ALA A 242 -16.52 -17.54 -5.39
C ALA A 242 -15.20 -17.15 -4.72
N ALA A 243 -14.16 -16.94 -5.54
CA ALA A 243 -12.87 -16.46 -5.07
C ALA A 243 -12.13 -15.59 -6.10
N ASN A 244 -11.34 -14.67 -5.58
CA ASN A 244 -10.39 -13.85 -6.32
C ASN A 244 -9.28 -13.41 -5.36
N PHE A 245 -8.14 -12.99 -5.88
CA PHE A 245 -7.04 -12.53 -5.03
C PHE A 245 -6.12 -11.59 -5.81
N TYR A 246 -5.42 -10.75 -5.08
CA TYR A 246 -4.28 -9.98 -5.58
C TYR A 246 -3.06 -10.27 -4.71
N GLN A 247 -1.91 -9.81 -5.16
CA GLN A 247 -0.70 -9.82 -4.34
C GLN A 247 -0.28 -8.39 -4.04
N ALA A 248 0.23 -8.16 -2.83
CA ALA A 248 0.84 -6.88 -2.51
C ALA A 248 2.12 -7.11 -1.74
N HIS A 249 3.09 -6.26 -1.99
CA HIS A 249 4.28 -6.10 -1.16
C HIS A 249 4.43 -4.62 -0.83
N VAL A 250 5.28 -4.30 0.13
CA VAL A 250 5.75 -2.93 0.27
C VAL A 250 6.61 -2.62 -0.96
N PHE A 251 6.06 -1.84 -1.90
CA PHE A 251 6.89 -1.21 -2.92
C PHE A 251 7.70 -0.12 -2.24
N ILE A 252 8.96 -0.42 -1.96
CA ILE A 252 9.99 0.61 -1.80
C ILE A 252 10.21 1.15 -3.20
N SER A 253 10.09 2.47 -3.39
CA SER A 253 10.73 3.09 -4.54
C SER A 253 12.24 3.01 -4.31
N ASP A 254 12.85 1.87 -4.62
CA ASP A 254 14.29 1.75 -4.81
C ASP A 254 14.65 2.41 -6.16
N THR A 255 14.35 3.71 -6.30
CA THR A 255 14.92 4.57 -7.35
C THR A 255 14.78 6.05 -6.99
N PHE A 256 15.55 6.52 -6.02
CA PHE A 256 16.23 7.82 -6.15
C PHE A 256 17.76 7.65 -6.05
N GLY A 257 18.27 6.56 -6.61
CA GLY A 257 19.69 6.33 -6.87
C GLY A 257 19.86 5.60 -8.20
N GLN A 258 20.43 6.30 -9.19
CA GLN A 258 21.05 5.76 -10.41
C GLN A 258 20.14 5.01 -11.41
N ASN A 259 19.47 5.78 -12.28
CA ASN A 259 19.57 5.67 -13.75
C ASN A 259 18.42 6.43 -14.43
N GLN A 260 18.60 7.75 -14.59
CA GLN A 260 17.95 8.42 -15.71
C GLN A 260 18.73 8.07 -16.97
N THR A 261 18.13 7.24 -17.82
CA THR A 261 18.47 7.20 -19.23
C THR A 261 18.37 8.61 -19.80
N LYS A 262 19.40 8.99 -20.55
CA LYS A 262 19.50 10.23 -21.32
C LYS A 262 18.30 10.36 -22.27
N SER A 263 17.19 10.91 -21.79
CA SER A 263 16.25 11.61 -22.65
C SER A 263 16.64 13.09 -22.64
N LYS A 264 16.91 13.60 -23.83
CA LYS A 264 17.49 14.90 -24.12
C LYS A 264 16.42 15.98 -23.90
N ILE A 265 16.05 16.24 -22.65
CA ILE A 265 15.22 17.39 -22.29
C ILE A 265 16.14 18.60 -22.16
N ARG A 266 15.90 19.61 -23.00
CA ARG A 266 16.64 20.88 -23.03
C ARG A 266 16.75 21.45 -21.62
N ARG A 267 18.00 21.73 -21.20
CA ARG A 267 18.32 22.49 -20.00
C ARG A 267 17.66 23.86 -20.06
N THR A 268 16.79 24.14 -19.12
CA THR A 268 16.45 25.51 -18.69
C THR A 268 16.55 25.58 -17.17
N GLY A 269 17.58 26.29 -16.67
CA GLY A 269 17.68 26.92 -15.35
C GLY A 269 17.33 26.10 -14.10
N GLY A 270 18.35 25.56 -13.43
CA GLY A 270 18.21 24.88 -12.14
C GLY A 270 17.82 25.83 -10.99
N ARG A 271 16.66 25.58 -10.37
CA ARG A 271 16.34 26.01 -9.00
C ARG A 271 16.52 24.79 -8.10
N ARG A 272 17.39 24.88 -7.09
CA ARG A 272 17.51 23.84 -6.04
C ARG A 272 16.12 23.62 -5.41
N SER A 273 15.63 22.38 -5.39
CA SER A 273 14.35 22.03 -4.75
C SER A 273 14.41 22.32 -3.25
N SER A 274 13.38 22.97 -2.68
CA SER A 274 13.35 23.29 -1.25
C SER A 274 13.39 22.01 -0.39
N PRO A 275 13.95 22.06 0.85
CA PRO A 275 13.96 20.92 1.79
C PRO A 275 12.58 20.29 1.97
N VAL A 276 11.55 21.14 2.12
CA VAL A 276 10.14 20.75 2.26
C VAL A 276 9.65 19.86 1.10
N ARG A 277 10.10 20.11 -0.13
CA ARG A 277 9.76 19.28 -1.30
C ARG A 277 10.62 18.02 -1.36
N ARG A 278 11.92 18.17 -1.11
CA ARG A 278 12.89 17.06 -1.13
C ARG A 278 12.51 15.98 -0.12
N ASP A 279 12.01 16.37 1.06
CA ASP A 279 11.70 15.44 2.15
C ASP A 279 10.22 15.01 2.14
N GLY A 280 9.50 15.26 1.04
CA GLY A 280 8.15 14.73 0.76
C GLY A 280 7.00 15.44 1.48
N ILE A 281 7.27 16.46 2.30
CA ILE A 281 6.20 17.18 3.03
C ILE A 281 5.19 17.81 2.07
N VAL A 282 5.69 18.28 0.92
CA VAL A 282 4.87 18.47 -0.28
C VAL A 282 5.15 17.28 -1.21
N PRO A 283 4.13 16.47 -1.61
CA PRO A 283 2.71 16.68 -1.39
C PRO A 283 2.11 15.90 -0.21
N ASP A 284 2.89 15.24 0.65
CA ASP A 284 2.31 14.30 1.63
C ASP A 284 1.37 15.00 2.64
N VAL A 285 1.76 16.17 3.13
CA VAL A 285 1.07 16.86 4.25
C VAL A 285 0.42 18.17 3.82
N ILE A 286 1.06 18.93 2.92
CA ILE A 286 0.59 20.23 2.43
C ILE A 286 0.80 20.37 0.91
N ASP A 287 0.05 21.28 0.28
CA ASP A 287 -0.03 21.37 -1.19
C ASP A 287 1.04 22.29 -1.81
N SER A 288 1.57 23.22 -1.02
CA SER A 288 2.60 24.16 -1.45
C SER A 288 3.55 24.49 -0.30
N VAL A 289 4.75 24.99 -0.62
CA VAL A 289 5.76 25.35 0.36
C VAL A 289 5.39 26.72 0.98
N PRO A 290 5.17 26.81 2.30
CA PRO A 290 4.95 28.09 2.98
C PRO A 290 6.11 29.04 2.79
N LYS A 291 5.82 30.33 2.69
CA LYS A 291 6.85 31.37 2.53
C LYS A 291 7.57 31.69 3.84
N GLY A 292 6.88 31.58 4.98
CA GLY A 292 7.43 31.84 6.30
C GLY A 292 8.16 30.64 6.90
N LYS A 293 9.06 30.92 7.85
CA LYS A 293 9.71 29.95 8.72
C LYS A 293 9.13 30.08 10.12
N ILE A 294 8.82 28.95 10.76
CA ILE A 294 8.63 28.90 12.22
C ILE A 294 9.98 28.54 12.86
N THR A 295 10.44 29.38 13.78
CA THR A 295 11.59 29.09 14.63
C THR A 295 11.11 28.19 15.76
N VAL A 296 11.81 27.08 16.00
CA VAL A 296 11.49 26.11 17.06
C VAL A 296 12.78 25.84 17.83
N LYS A 297 12.80 26.22 19.11
CA LYS A 297 13.96 26.10 20.01
C LYS A 297 13.59 25.30 21.24
N TYR A 298 14.33 24.24 21.50
CA TYR A 298 14.21 23.43 22.71
C TYR A 298 15.03 24.04 23.85
N THR A 299 14.67 23.73 25.09
CA THR A 299 15.31 24.28 26.30
C THR A 299 16.80 23.92 26.43
N SER A 300 17.24 22.86 25.75
CA SER A 300 18.65 22.49 25.59
C SER A 300 19.46 23.41 24.67
N GLY A 301 18.83 24.41 24.05
CA GLY A 301 19.44 25.29 23.05
C GLY A 301 19.40 24.72 21.62
N LEU A 302 18.87 23.51 21.44
CA LEU A 302 18.71 22.89 20.12
C LEU A 302 17.64 23.59 19.28
N GLU A 303 17.92 23.79 18.00
CA GLU A 303 16.99 24.42 17.04
C GLU A 303 16.60 23.43 15.94
N VAL A 304 15.34 23.45 15.55
CA VAL A 304 14.85 22.70 14.38
C VAL A 304 15.24 23.43 13.08
N LYS A 305 15.85 22.70 12.15
CA LYS A 305 16.44 23.19 10.91
C LYS A 305 16.10 22.27 9.74
N TYR A 306 14.88 22.36 9.22
CA TYR A 306 14.43 21.76 7.95
C TYR A 306 14.99 20.36 7.66
N GLY A 307 14.64 19.40 8.52
CA GLY A 307 14.94 17.98 8.36
C GLY A 307 16.17 17.48 9.11
N ASN A 308 16.81 18.31 9.94
CA ASN A 308 17.84 17.85 10.86
C ASN A 308 17.30 16.75 11.78
N GLU A 309 18.16 15.81 12.14
CA GLU A 309 17.82 14.75 13.09
C GLU A 309 17.95 15.26 14.52
N LEU A 310 16.92 15.01 15.33
CA LEU A 310 16.91 15.25 16.78
C LEU A 310 16.44 13.96 17.46
N THR A 311 16.92 13.67 18.67
CA THR A 311 16.51 12.45 19.39
C THR A 311 15.22 12.67 20.17
N PRO A 312 14.40 11.61 20.40
CA PRO A 312 13.27 11.64 21.33
C PRO A 312 13.58 12.27 22.69
N THR A 313 14.75 11.96 23.27
CA THR A 313 15.21 12.59 24.52
C THR A 313 15.34 14.11 24.38
N GLN A 314 15.96 14.58 23.30
CA GLN A 314 16.23 16.01 23.07
C GLN A 314 14.95 16.83 22.88
N VAL A 315 13.89 16.22 22.35
CA VAL A 315 12.62 16.89 22.03
C VAL A 315 11.48 16.53 22.97
N LYS A 316 11.78 15.89 24.11
CA LYS A 316 10.79 15.46 25.10
C LYS A 316 9.97 16.62 25.68
N VAL A 317 10.61 17.76 25.91
CA VAL A 317 10.00 18.95 26.49
C VAL A 317 9.49 19.89 25.39
N GLN A 318 8.35 20.53 25.62
CA GLN A 318 7.75 21.50 24.68
C GLN A 318 8.76 22.60 24.30
N PRO A 319 8.95 22.88 22.99
CA PRO A 319 9.84 23.95 22.55
C PRO A 319 9.17 25.33 22.67
N VAL A 320 10.01 26.36 22.69
CA VAL A 320 9.59 27.73 22.39
C VAL A 320 9.52 27.89 20.88
N VAL A 321 8.42 28.47 20.39
CA VAL A 321 8.20 28.68 18.96
C VAL A 321 7.89 30.12 18.65
N GLU A 322 8.30 30.57 17.47
CA GLU A 322 8.09 31.94 17.00
C GLU A 322 7.96 31.96 15.48
N TRP A 323 7.06 32.78 14.96
CA TRP A 323 6.90 32.99 13.51
C TRP A 323 6.52 34.44 13.24
N PRO A 324 6.76 34.95 12.01
CA PRO A 324 6.25 36.26 11.61
C PRO A 324 4.72 36.27 11.65
N ALA A 325 4.14 37.12 12.51
CA ALA A 325 2.71 37.17 12.76
C ALA A 325 2.20 38.62 12.74
N ASP A 326 0.98 38.79 12.25
CA ASP A 326 0.25 40.05 12.33
C ASP A 326 -0.34 40.16 13.75
N LYS A 327 -0.12 41.31 14.41
CA LYS A 327 -0.47 41.51 15.83
C LYS A 327 -1.97 41.32 16.12
N ASP A 328 -2.82 41.71 15.16
CA ASP A 328 -4.28 41.68 15.31
C ASP A 328 -4.92 40.43 14.68
N SER A 329 -4.13 39.39 14.43
CA SER A 329 -4.58 38.14 13.82
C SER A 329 -4.44 36.96 14.75
N TYR A 330 -5.30 35.96 14.55
CA TYR A 330 -5.25 34.70 15.26
C TYR A 330 -4.62 33.61 14.40
N TYR A 331 -3.88 32.71 15.04
CA TYR A 331 -3.17 31.64 14.37
C TYR A 331 -3.49 30.28 15.00
N THR A 332 -3.39 29.23 14.17
CA THR A 332 -3.36 27.84 14.59
C THR A 332 -1.95 27.30 14.41
N LEU A 333 -1.40 26.68 15.45
CA LEU A 333 -0.16 25.92 15.41
C LEU A 333 -0.49 24.42 15.46
N ALA A 334 0.06 23.64 14.52
CA ALA A 334 -0.04 22.19 14.52
C ALA A 334 1.36 21.56 14.41
N MET A 335 1.65 20.57 15.26
CA MET A 335 2.77 19.65 15.12
C MET A 335 2.22 18.27 14.78
N VAL A 336 2.61 17.74 13.61
CA VAL A 336 2.10 16.46 13.09
C VAL A 336 3.24 15.54 12.69
N ASP A 337 3.04 14.25 12.91
CA ASP A 337 3.87 13.17 12.42
C ASP A 337 3.09 12.37 11.36
N PRO A 338 3.34 12.56 10.06
CA PRO A 338 2.65 11.83 8.99
C PRO A 338 3.12 10.38 8.85
N ASP A 339 4.15 10.00 9.61
CA ASP A 339 4.89 8.78 9.47
C ASP A 339 4.50 7.78 10.57
N ALA A 340 3.41 7.98 11.32
CA ALA A 340 3.04 7.06 12.41
C ALA A 340 2.27 5.81 11.91
N PRO A 341 2.61 4.57 12.34
CA PRO A 341 3.72 4.18 13.21
C PRO A 341 5.07 4.03 12.51
N SER A 342 5.15 4.02 11.17
CA SER A 342 6.41 4.16 10.44
C SER A 342 6.22 4.93 9.13
N ARG A 343 7.25 5.66 8.68
CA ARG A 343 7.20 6.39 7.39
C ARG A 343 6.90 5.46 6.21
N LYS A 344 7.28 4.19 6.35
CA LYS A 344 7.08 3.14 5.34
C LYS A 344 5.66 2.58 5.36
N ASP A 345 5.00 2.59 6.52
CA ASP A 345 3.63 2.13 6.72
C ASP A 345 2.92 3.03 7.76
N PRO A 346 2.41 4.20 7.33
CA PRO A 346 1.79 5.17 8.22
C PRO A 346 0.32 4.81 8.53
N MET A 347 0.10 3.60 9.07
CA MET A 347 -1.21 3.05 9.41
C MET A 347 -2.08 3.98 10.28
N PHE A 348 -1.46 4.83 11.11
CA PHE A 348 -2.17 5.76 11.98
C PHE A 348 -2.46 7.10 11.30
N GLY A 349 -2.13 7.26 10.02
CA GLY A 349 -2.20 8.56 9.34
C GLY A 349 -1.31 9.60 10.05
N GLN A 350 -1.67 10.88 9.98
CA GLN A 350 -0.92 11.88 10.72
C GLN A 350 -1.27 11.78 12.21
N TYR A 351 -0.24 11.62 13.05
CA TYR A 351 -0.36 11.66 14.49
C TYR A 351 -0.21 13.11 14.96
N LYS A 352 -1.22 13.62 15.68
CA LYS A 352 -1.24 14.98 16.22
C LYS A 352 -0.40 15.05 17.51
N HIS A 353 0.79 15.64 17.42
CA HIS A 353 1.70 15.83 18.55
C HIS A 353 1.38 17.09 19.35
N TRP A 354 0.94 18.16 18.70
CA TRP A 354 0.56 19.41 19.35
C TRP A 354 -0.45 20.17 18.49
N LEU A 355 -1.49 20.74 19.09
CA LEU A 355 -2.45 21.58 18.38
C LEU A 355 -2.96 22.69 19.30
N VAL A 356 -2.68 23.93 18.91
CA VAL A 356 -3.10 25.13 19.63
C VAL A 356 -3.78 26.07 18.63
N ILE A 357 -4.97 26.57 18.98
CA ILE A 357 -5.76 27.49 18.16
C ILE A 357 -5.91 28.83 18.86
N ASN A 358 -6.44 29.83 18.15
CA ASN A 358 -6.74 31.14 18.70
C ASN A 358 -5.51 31.82 19.33
N ILE A 359 -4.33 31.58 18.77
CA ILE A 359 -3.07 32.18 19.22
C ILE A 359 -3.05 33.64 18.73
N PRO A 360 -3.09 34.65 19.60
CA PRO A 360 -2.97 36.04 19.17
C PRO A 360 -1.52 36.34 18.76
N GLY A 361 -1.31 36.76 17.51
CA GLY A 361 0.02 36.92 16.94
C GLY A 361 0.82 35.61 16.98
N SER A 362 1.91 35.59 17.74
CA SER A 362 2.78 34.43 17.94
C SER A 362 2.86 33.96 19.40
N ASP A 363 2.02 34.50 20.29
CA ASP A 363 2.05 34.18 21.72
C ASP A 363 1.24 32.91 22.02
N VAL A 364 1.88 31.76 21.84
CA VAL A 364 1.26 30.43 22.01
C VAL A 364 0.63 30.25 23.40
N THR A 365 1.16 30.93 24.43
CA THR A 365 0.65 30.81 25.80
C THR A 365 -0.76 31.36 25.98
N LYS A 366 -1.18 32.26 25.08
CA LYS A 366 -2.53 32.85 25.05
C LYS A 366 -3.51 32.09 24.15
N GLY A 367 -3.04 31.04 23.46
CA GLY A 367 -3.89 30.19 22.63
C GLY A 367 -4.72 29.18 23.43
N LYS A 368 -5.74 28.62 22.79
CA LYS A 368 -6.51 27.47 23.30
C LYS A 368 -5.87 26.17 22.82
N THR A 369 -5.34 25.38 23.74
CA THR A 369 -4.74 24.07 23.43
C THR A 369 -5.80 22.99 23.25
N LEU A 370 -5.85 22.37 22.07
CA LEU A 370 -6.73 21.24 21.74
C LEU A 370 -6.00 19.89 21.83
N ALA A 371 -4.68 19.86 21.67
CA ALA A 371 -3.86 18.72 22.00
C ALA A 371 -2.57 19.23 22.61
N GLU A 372 -2.28 18.85 23.86
CA GLU A 372 -1.05 19.19 24.54
C GLU A 372 0.17 18.60 23.82
N TYR A 373 1.31 19.26 23.98
CA TYR A 373 2.56 18.84 23.37
C TYR A 373 2.93 17.42 23.83
N LYS A 374 3.22 16.56 22.85
CA LYS A 374 3.85 15.26 23.05
C LYS A 374 5.11 15.23 22.21
N GLY A 375 6.27 14.96 22.81
CA GLY A 375 7.54 14.82 22.08
C GLY A 375 7.51 13.70 21.03
N SER A 376 8.58 13.57 20.25
CA SER A 376 8.68 12.45 19.30
C SER A 376 8.77 11.12 20.04
N GLY A 377 8.07 10.12 19.53
CA GLY A 377 8.11 8.75 20.07
C GLY A 377 8.00 7.70 18.96
N PRO A 378 8.87 7.76 17.94
CA PRO A 378 8.87 6.78 16.86
C PRO A 378 9.18 5.40 17.46
N PRO A 379 8.40 4.34 17.13
CA PRO A 379 8.67 3.01 17.65
C PRO A 379 10.05 2.48 17.21
N LYS A 380 10.60 1.54 17.97
CA LYS A 380 11.85 0.87 17.59
C LYS A 380 11.74 0.28 16.19
N ASP A 381 12.83 0.38 15.41
CA ASP A 381 12.97 -0.19 14.06
C ASP A 381 12.02 0.38 12.99
N THR A 382 11.39 1.53 13.23
CA THR A 382 10.51 2.23 12.26
C THR A 382 11.21 3.31 11.43
N GLY A 383 12.47 3.59 11.77
CA GLY A 383 13.32 4.58 11.11
C GLY A 383 12.96 6.02 11.48
N LEU A 384 13.32 6.95 10.60
CA LEU A 384 13.08 8.39 10.80
C LEU A 384 11.64 8.77 10.47
N HIS A 385 10.98 9.40 11.45
CA HIS A 385 9.70 10.07 11.32
C HIS A 385 9.90 11.58 11.17
N ARG A 386 9.04 12.23 10.38
CA ARG A 386 9.03 13.67 10.17
C ARG A 386 8.10 14.34 11.17
N TYR A 387 8.65 15.21 12.01
CA TYR A 387 7.86 16.01 12.95
C TYR A 387 7.71 17.42 12.43
N ILE A 388 6.52 17.73 11.89
CA ILE A 388 6.29 18.91 11.07
C ILE A 388 5.47 19.94 11.84
N PHE A 389 6.04 21.12 12.02
CA PHE A 389 5.36 22.30 12.57
C PHE A 389 4.76 23.13 11.45
N LEU A 390 3.46 23.39 11.53
CA LEU A 390 2.70 24.18 10.57
C LEU A 390 1.96 25.28 11.30
N VAL A 391 2.04 26.49 10.76
CA VAL A 391 1.28 27.66 11.24
C VAL A 391 0.27 28.05 10.18
N TYR A 392 -0.96 28.29 10.59
CA TYR A 392 -2.04 28.76 9.74
C TYR A 392 -2.62 30.05 10.30
N LYS A 393 -2.92 31.03 9.42
CA LYS A 393 -3.67 32.22 9.82
C LYS A 393 -5.15 31.87 9.86
N GLN A 394 -5.82 32.21 10.94
CA GLN A 394 -7.26 32.00 11.10
C GLN A 394 -8.02 33.21 10.52
N PRO A 395 -9.23 33.00 9.97
CA PRO A 395 -10.09 34.12 9.53
C PRO A 395 -10.68 34.90 10.72
N GLY A 396 -10.57 34.36 11.93
CA GLY A 396 -11.06 34.93 13.19
C GLY A 396 -10.86 33.92 14.33
N ILE A 397 -11.55 34.11 15.45
CA ILE A 397 -11.59 33.12 16.54
C ILE A 397 -12.29 31.84 16.05
N VAL A 398 -11.62 30.71 16.20
CA VAL A 398 -12.16 29.37 15.95
C VAL A 398 -12.88 28.89 17.21
N ASN A 399 -14.19 28.69 17.09
CA ASN A 399 -15.02 28.13 18.15
C ASN A 399 -15.09 26.60 17.98
N THR A 400 -14.78 25.87 19.05
CA THR A 400 -14.84 24.40 19.05
C THR A 400 -15.21 23.87 20.42
N SER A 401 -16.04 22.81 20.42
CA SER A 401 -16.39 21.99 21.58
C SER A 401 -15.45 20.80 21.77
N GLU A 402 -14.39 20.68 20.95
CA GLU A 402 -13.38 19.63 21.10
C GLU A 402 -12.74 19.70 22.49
N LYS A 403 -12.69 18.54 23.15
CA LYS A 403 -11.98 18.37 24.42
C LYS A 403 -10.48 18.35 24.18
N THR A 404 -9.73 18.95 25.10
CA THR A 404 -8.26 18.93 25.07
C THR A 404 -7.75 17.49 25.22
N VAL A 405 -6.82 17.10 24.35
CA VAL A 405 -6.11 15.83 24.43
C VAL A 405 -4.84 16.01 25.27
N ALA A 406 -4.77 15.32 26.42
CA ALA A 406 -3.62 15.37 27.34
C ALA A 406 -2.33 14.81 26.71
N SER A 407 -1.18 15.29 27.16
CA SER A 407 0.17 14.95 26.66
C SER A 407 0.51 13.45 26.72
N ASP A 408 0.09 12.79 27.78
CA ASP A 408 0.25 11.34 28.01
C ASP A 408 -0.74 10.49 27.19
N SER A 409 -1.90 11.03 26.82
CA SER A 409 -2.91 10.30 26.06
C SER A 409 -2.41 9.83 24.69
N LEU A 410 -2.80 8.60 24.33
CA LEU A 410 -2.67 8.02 22.99
C LEU A 410 -3.97 8.14 22.19
N SER A 411 -5.11 8.35 22.87
CA SER A 411 -6.41 8.51 22.21
C SER A 411 -6.58 9.94 21.66
N GLY A 412 -7.29 10.09 20.54
CA GLY A 412 -7.55 11.40 19.92
C GLY A 412 -6.36 12.05 19.19
N ARG A 413 -5.23 11.34 19.05
CA ARG A 413 -4.04 11.79 18.31
C ARG A 413 -3.87 11.14 16.93
N PRO A 414 -4.10 9.83 16.74
CA PRO A 414 -4.07 9.19 15.42
C PRO A 414 -5.12 9.73 14.46
N PHE A 415 -4.90 9.49 13.17
CA PHE A 415 -5.78 9.80 12.04
C PHE A 415 -6.11 11.27 11.87
N PHE A 416 -5.32 12.16 12.48
CA PHE A 416 -5.44 13.58 12.23
C PHE A 416 -5.06 13.88 10.78
N LYS A 417 -5.78 14.81 10.16
CA LYS A 417 -5.49 15.28 8.80
C LYS A 417 -5.48 16.78 8.85
N VAL A 418 -4.29 17.38 8.92
CA VAL A 418 -4.14 18.83 9.08
C VAL A 418 -4.82 19.60 7.94
N ARG A 419 -4.85 19.04 6.73
CA ARG A 419 -5.59 19.60 5.59
C ARG A 419 -7.09 19.67 5.84
N ASP A 420 -7.69 18.60 6.35
CA ASP A 420 -9.14 18.53 6.58
C ASP A 420 -9.53 19.44 7.74
N TYR A 421 -8.68 19.51 8.77
CA TYR A 421 -8.83 20.45 9.88
C TYR A 421 -8.77 21.91 9.39
N ALA A 422 -7.78 22.25 8.56
CA ALA A 422 -7.62 23.57 7.99
C ALA A 422 -8.83 23.97 7.13
N LYS A 423 -9.32 23.07 6.26
CA LYS A 423 -10.52 23.30 5.44
C LYS A 423 -11.77 23.52 6.30
N THR A 424 -11.99 22.64 7.28
CA THR A 424 -13.18 22.69 8.16
C THR A 424 -13.25 24.01 8.92
N ASN A 425 -12.11 24.49 9.43
CA ASN A 425 -12.02 25.74 10.19
C ASN A 425 -11.72 26.97 9.33
N ARG A 426 -11.78 26.83 7.99
CA ARG A 426 -11.53 27.90 7.01
C ARG A 426 -10.19 28.62 7.23
N LEU A 427 -9.18 27.88 7.66
CA LEU A 427 -7.83 28.40 7.84
C LEU A 427 -7.23 28.76 6.47
N SER A 428 -6.27 29.68 6.47
CA SER A 428 -5.48 29.99 5.26
C SER A 428 -4.70 28.76 4.76
N GLN A 429 -3.95 28.92 3.66
CA GLN A 429 -2.80 28.03 3.43
C GLN A 429 -1.75 28.21 4.55
N PRO A 430 -0.91 27.21 4.84
CA PRO A 430 0.08 27.35 5.90
C PRO A 430 1.02 28.52 5.60
N VAL A 431 1.17 29.42 6.58
CA VAL A 431 1.97 30.65 6.45
C VAL A 431 3.43 30.43 6.85
N ALA A 432 3.71 29.48 7.73
CA ALA A 432 5.05 29.11 8.15
C ALA A 432 5.22 27.60 8.36
N ILE A 433 6.43 27.09 8.11
CA ILE A 433 6.80 25.69 8.33
C ILE A 433 8.23 25.53 8.85
N ASN A 434 8.44 24.49 9.64
CA ASN A 434 9.74 23.90 9.94
C ASN A 434 9.53 22.45 10.39
N TYR A 435 10.56 21.62 10.37
CA TYR A 435 10.44 20.22 10.76
C TYR A 435 11.80 19.63 11.09
N PHE A 436 11.80 18.61 11.94
CA PHE A 436 12.95 17.76 12.21
C PHE A 436 12.59 16.30 11.90
N GLN A 437 13.58 15.43 11.94
CA GLN A 437 13.39 13.98 11.86
C GLN A 437 13.84 13.33 13.17
N ALA A 438 13.15 12.29 13.62
CA ALA A 438 13.60 11.51 14.78
C ALA A 438 13.33 10.03 14.58
N GLN A 439 14.18 9.20 15.17
CA GLN A 439 14.05 7.74 15.26
C GLN A 439 14.21 7.32 16.71
N PHE A 440 13.92 6.06 17.01
CA PHE A 440 14.03 5.50 18.36
C PHE A 440 15.45 5.65 18.93
N ASP A 441 15.58 6.11 20.18
CA ASP A 441 16.88 6.34 20.86
C ASP A 441 17.09 5.50 22.13
N GLY A 442 16.18 4.57 22.44
CA GLY A 442 16.30 3.72 23.63
C GLY A 442 15.89 4.37 24.95
N SER A 443 15.53 5.65 24.97
CA SER A 443 15.16 6.40 26.19
C SER A 443 13.69 6.28 26.60
N LEU A 444 12.85 5.75 25.70
CA LEU A 444 11.42 5.55 25.89
C LEU A 444 11.17 4.06 26.18
N GLY A 445 11.37 3.68 27.44
CA GLY A 445 11.00 2.38 28.02
C GLY A 445 9.80 2.52 28.94
#